data_AF-A0A1M5QN44-F1
#
_entry.id   AF-A0A1M5QN44-F1
#
_cell.length_a   1.000
_cell.length_b   1.000
_cell.length_c   1.000
_cell.angle_alpha   90.00
_cell.angle_beta   90.00
_cell.angle_gamma   90.00
#
_symmetry.space_group_name_H-M   'P 1'
#
loop_
_entity.id
_entity.type
_entity.pdbx_description
1 polymer ?
#
loop_
_entity_poly.entity_id
_entity_poly.type
_entity_poly.pdbx_seq_one_letter_code
_entity_poly.pdbx_strand_id
1 'polypeptide(L)'
;MSKGEPEIQSVDTPSVLELSEEFETLTVNKNSSIEIIIKENPSLTVFQWNEDEQTKEVALKDNKLNVPQKEGIYIYEVKAKWENGEASFIFDVEVK
;
A
#
# COMPACT_ATOMS: atom_id res chain seq x y z
N MET A 1 -29.80 -39.67 -13.72
CA MET A 1 -29.51 -38.23 -13.67
C MET A 1 -28.16 -38.09 -12.98
N SER A 2 -27.11 -37.66 -13.70
CA SER A 2 -25.79 -37.43 -13.10
C SER A 2 -25.81 -36.03 -12.45
N LYS A 3 -25.47 -35.93 -11.17
CA LYS A 3 -25.22 -34.64 -10.51
C LYS A 3 -23.90 -34.11 -11.06
N GLY A 4 -23.92 -32.98 -11.77
CA GLY A 4 -22.70 -32.27 -12.13
C GLY A 4 -22.04 -31.76 -10.86
N GLU A 5 -20.78 -32.14 -10.65
CA GLU A 5 -19.94 -31.54 -9.62
C GLU A 5 -19.56 -30.12 -10.05
N PRO A 6 -19.55 -29.12 -9.13
CA PRO A 6 -19.18 -27.76 -9.48
C PRO A 6 -17.69 -27.71 -9.86
N GLU A 7 -17.41 -27.15 -11.02
CA GLU A 7 -16.04 -26.83 -11.45
C GLU A 7 -15.57 -25.59 -10.67
N ILE A 8 -14.63 -25.76 -9.76
CA ILE A 8 -14.01 -24.67 -9.01
C ILE A 8 -12.80 -24.21 -9.81
N GLN A 9 -12.91 -23.07 -10.48
CA GLN A 9 -11.79 -22.41 -11.14
C GLN A 9 -11.19 -21.38 -10.17
N SER A 10 -9.91 -21.52 -9.84
CA SER A 10 -9.15 -20.47 -9.18
C SER A 10 -8.88 -19.36 -10.19
N VAL A 11 -9.37 -18.16 -9.93
CA VAL A 11 -8.90 -16.97 -10.64
C VAL A 11 -7.59 -16.54 -9.99
N ASP A 12 -6.55 -16.33 -10.78
CA ASP A 12 -5.33 -15.71 -10.28
C ASP A 12 -5.69 -14.35 -9.70
N THR A 13 -5.35 -14.14 -8.43
CA THR A 13 -5.56 -12.85 -7.76
C THR A 13 -4.41 -11.95 -8.19
N PRO A 14 -4.67 -10.76 -8.76
CA PRO A 14 -3.60 -9.86 -9.18
C PRO A 14 -2.69 -9.51 -8.00
N SER A 15 -1.39 -9.40 -8.26
CA SER A 15 -0.42 -9.01 -7.25
C SER A 15 -0.65 -7.56 -6.81
N VAL A 16 -0.16 -7.22 -5.61
CA VAL A 16 -0.20 -5.85 -5.08
C VAL A 16 0.48 -4.85 -6.02
N LEU A 17 1.53 -5.30 -6.71
CA LEU A 17 2.26 -4.49 -7.70
C LEU A 17 1.40 -4.22 -8.94
N GLU A 18 0.72 -5.23 -9.47
CA GLU A 18 -0.18 -5.07 -10.63
C GLU A 18 -1.35 -4.13 -10.33
N LEU A 19 -1.95 -4.24 -9.14
CA LEU A 19 -3.01 -3.32 -8.72
C LEU A 19 -2.50 -1.89 -8.54
N SER A 20 -1.22 -1.71 -8.19
CA SER A 20 -0.65 -0.38 -7.99
C SER A 20 -0.59 0.46 -9.26
N GLU A 21 -0.45 -0.19 -10.43
CA GLU A 21 -0.41 0.47 -11.74
C GLU A 21 -1.75 1.11 -12.15
N GLU A 22 -2.85 0.75 -11.48
CA GLU A 22 -4.19 1.30 -11.76
C GLU A 22 -4.49 2.61 -11.00
N PHE A 23 -3.65 3.02 -10.05
CA PHE A 23 -3.86 4.23 -9.25
C PHE A 23 -3.16 5.47 -9.83
N GLU A 24 -3.68 6.65 -9.51
CA GLU A 24 -2.99 7.91 -9.83
C GLU A 24 -1.72 8.03 -8.95
N THR A 25 -0.56 7.94 -9.58
CA THR A 25 0.74 8.12 -8.92
C THR A 25 0.86 9.50 -8.27
N LEU A 26 1.20 9.54 -6.98
CA LEU A 26 1.46 10.79 -6.28
C LEU A 26 2.88 11.28 -6.57
N THR A 27 3.03 12.34 -7.37
CA THR A 27 4.34 12.97 -7.60
C THR A 27 4.71 13.96 -6.49
N VAL A 28 5.90 13.82 -5.92
CA VAL A 28 6.40 14.67 -4.84
C VAL A 28 7.87 15.07 -5.04
N ASN A 29 8.27 16.17 -4.40
CA ASN A 29 9.68 16.59 -4.39
C ASN A 29 10.50 15.75 -3.40
N LYS A 30 11.81 15.62 -3.66
CA LYS A 30 12.78 15.09 -2.68
C LYS A 30 12.66 15.79 -1.32
N ASN A 31 12.85 15.03 -0.23
CA ASN A 31 12.77 15.50 1.16
C ASN A 31 11.42 16.10 1.57
N SER A 32 10.37 15.87 0.78
CA SER A 32 9.00 16.19 1.21
C SER A 32 8.51 15.18 2.25
N SER A 33 7.40 15.53 2.89
CA SER A 33 6.69 14.64 3.80
C SER A 33 5.27 14.41 3.29
N ILE A 34 4.79 13.18 3.38
CA ILE A 34 3.40 12.82 3.07
C ILE A 34 2.65 12.61 4.38
N GLU A 35 1.55 13.32 4.56
CA GLU A 35 0.66 13.18 5.73
C GLU A 35 -0.46 12.19 5.41
N ILE A 36 -0.62 11.18 6.27
CA ILE A 36 -1.64 10.14 6.11
C ILE A 36 -2.80 10.46 7.05
N ILE A 37 -3.97 10.71 6.47
CA ILE A 37 -5.19 11.01 7.22
C ILE A 37 -6.23 9.96 6.86
N ILE A 38 -6.57 9.12 7.84
CA ILE A 38 -7.64 8.13 7.71
C ILE A 38 -8.73 8.46 8.72
N LYS A 39 -9.98 8.42 8.25
CA LYS A 39 -11.15 8.74 9.07
C LYS A 39 -11.20 7.87 10.32
N GLU A 40 -11.69 8.44 11.42
CA GLU A 40 -11.84 7.76 12.72
C GLU A 40 -10.51 7.39 13.39
N ASN A 41 -9.41 8.01 12.95
CA ASN A 41 -8.09 8.01 13.60
C ASN A 41 -7.58 6.61 14.03
N PRO A 42 -7.44 5.67 13.09
CA PRO A 42 -6.83 4.37 13.41
C PRO A 42 -5.38 4.52 13.82
N SER A 43 -4.86 3.48 14.48
CA SER A 43 -3.41 3.30 14.59
C SER A 43 -2.84 2.93 13.22
N LEU A 44 -1.71 3.55 12.85
CA LEU A 44 -1.09 3.38 11.54
C LEU A 44 0.27 2.69 11.64
N THR A 45 0.50 1.76 10.73
CA THR A 45 1.84 1.22 10.43
C THR A 45 2.04 1.30 8.93
N VAL A 46 3.20 1.79 8.49
CA VAL A 46 3.51 1.96 7.06
C VAL A 46 4.67 1.08 6.67
N PHE A 47 4.52 0.40 5.54
CA PHE A 47 5.54 -0.44 4.95
C PHE A 47 5.88 0.08 3.56
N GLN A 48 7.16 0.09 3.21
CA GLN A 48 7.61 0.29 1.85
C GLN A 48 7.91 -1.07 1.22
N TRP A 49 7.39 -1.31 0.03
CA TRP A 49 7.70 -2.49 -0.77
C TRP A 49 9.03 -2.31 -1.50
N ASN A 50 9.78 -3.41 -1.65
CA ASN A 50 10.95 -3.47 -2.51
C ASN A 50 10.70 -4.39 -3.73
N GLU A 51 11.66 -4.43 -4.64
CA GLU A 51 11.59 -5.21 -5.89
C GLU A 51 11.46 -6.72 -5.64
N ASP A 52 11.87 -7.21 -4.46
CA ASP A 52 11.76 -8.61 -4.06
C ASP A 52 10.46 -8.92 -3.29
N GLU A 53 9.44 -8.06 -3.39
CA GLU A 53 8.16 -8.15 -2.67
C GLU A 53 8.28 -8.18 -1.14
N GLN A 54 9.42 -7.81 -0.59
CA GLN A 54 9.62 -7.67 0.84
C GLN A 54 9.21 -6.28 1.30
N THR A 55 8.66 -6.22 2.50
CA THR A 55 8.22 -4.98 3.12
C THR A 55 9.19 -4.52 4.20
N LYS A 56 9.50 -3.22 4.22
CA LYS A 56 10.25 -2.57 5.29
C LYS A 56 9.37 -1.55 5.98
N GLU A 57 9.26 -1.65 7.31
CA GLU A 57 8.53 -0.65 8.09
C GLU A 57 9.18 0.74 7.97
N VAL A 58 8.36 1.76 7.74
CA VAL A 58 8.74 3.16 7.62
C VAL A 58 8.22 3.91 8.83
N ALA A 59 9.11 4.62 9.52
CA ALA A 59 8.74 5.39 10.68
C ALA A 59 7.81 6.55 10.30
N LEU A 60 6.72 6.68 11.04
CA LEU A 60 5.85 7.85 11.02
C LEU A 60 6.22 8.81 12.15
N LYS A 61 6.18 10.11 11.85
CA LYS A 61 6.22 11.17 12.86
C LYS A 61 5.01 12.08 12.64
N ASP A 62 4.13 12.18 13.64
CA ASP A 62 2.90 12.97 13.55
C ASP A 62 2.03 12.57 12.33
N ASN A 63 1.91 11.26 12.08
CA ASN A 63 1.26 10.67 10.88
C ASN A 63 1.88 11.07 9.54
N LYS A 64 3.12 11.57 9.55
CA LYS A 64 3.87 11.92 8.35
C LYS A 64 4.98 10.92 8.10
N LEU A 65 5.08 10.45 6.86
CA LEU A 65 6.28 9.75 6.38
C LEU A 65 7.18 10.74 5.65
N ASN A 66 8.49 10.57 5.79
CA ASN A 66 9.47 11.32 5.00
C ASN A 66 9.79 10.54 3.73
N VAL A 67 9.72 11.22 2.61
CA VAL A 67 10.00 10.65 1.30
C VAL A 67 11.51 10.50 1.11
N PRO A 68 11.99 9.40 0.50
CA PRO A 68 13.42 9.21 0.22
C PRO A 68 14.04 10.33 -0.61
N GLN A 69 15.37 10.47 -0.51
CA GLN A 69 16.11 11.44 -1.33
C GLN A 69 16.37 10.97 -2.76
N LYS A 70 16.36 9.65 -2.97
CA LYS A 70 16.66 9.04 -4.25
C LYS A 70 15.42 9.17 -5.14
N GLU A 71 15.60 9.61 -6.37
CA GLU A 71 14.53 9.63 -7.37
C GLU A 71 14.07 8.21 -7.70
N GLY A 72 12.78 8.06 -8.01
CA GLY A 72 12.21 6.78 -8.37
C GLY A 72 10.76 6.64 -7.91
N ILE A 73 10.19 5.48 -8.22
CA ILE A 73 8.86 5.07 -7.79
C ILE A 73 9.00 4.26 -6.50
N TYR A 74 8.16 4.56 -5.53
CA TYR A 74 8.10 3.91 -4.23
C TYR A 74 6.67 3.49 -3.95
N ILE A 75 6.50 2.23 -3.54
CA ILE A 75 5.18 1.69 -3.23
C ILE A 75 5.08 1.52 -1.71
N TYR A 76 3.99 2.05 -1.14
CA TYR A 76 3.72 2.01 0.29
C TYR A 76 2.43 1.24 0.58
N GLU A 77 2.44 0.41 1.62
CA GLU A 77 1.24 -0.14 2.24
C GLU A 77 1.03 0.52 3.61
N VAL A 78 -0.15 1.07 3.84
CA VAL A 78 -0.61 1.57 5.13
C VAL A 78 -1.55 0.55 5.75
N LYS A 79 -1.16 -0.02 6.88
CA LYS A 79 -2.05 -0.84 7.71
C LYS A 79 -2.70 0.05 8.75
N ALA A 80 -4.01 0.19 8.64
CA ALA A 80 -4.86 0.92 9.56
C ALA A 80 -5.57 -0.06 10.49
N LYS A 81 -5.49 0.19 11.80
CA LYS A 81 -6.16 -0.61 12.82
C LYS A 81 -7.05 0.25 13.71
N TRP A 82 -8.34 -0.09 13.74
CA TRP A 82 -9.32 0.43 14.69
C TRP A 82 -9.57 -0.61 15.79
N GLU A 83 -10.43 -0.28 16.75
CA GLU A 83 -10.84 -1.23 17.80
C GLU A 83 -11.52 -2.47 17.22
N ASN A 84 -12.35 -2.31 16.19
CA ASN A 84 -13.22 -3.36 15.63
C ASN A 84 -12.95 -3.68 14.16
N GLY A 85 -11.73 -3.41 13.67
CA GLY A 85 -11.40 -3.71 12.27
C GLY A 85 -10.01 -3.29 11.87
N GLU A 86 -9.59 -3.80 10.72
CA GLU A 86 -8.34 -3.45 10.07
C GLU A 86 -8.56 -3.29 8.56
N ALA A 87 -7.75 -2.44 7.95
CA ALA A 87 -7.73 -2.24 6.51
C ALA A 87 -6.29 -1.96 6.05
N SER A 88 -5.97 -2.42 4.85
CA SER A 88 -4.72 -2.09 4.16
C SER A 88 -5.02 -1.16 2.97
N PHE A 89 -4.19 -0.14 2.80
CA PHE A 89 -4.22 0.78 1.68
C PHE A 89 -2.88 0.76 0.98
N ILE A 90 -2.86 0.69 -0.34
CA ILE A 90 -1.64 0.72 -1.15
C ILE A 90 -1.66 1.99 -2.00
N PHE A 91 -0.53 2.67 -2.09
CA PHE A 91 -0.32 3.80 -2.99
C PHE A 91 1.13 3.89 -3.42
N ASP A 92 1.36 4.41 -4.62
CA ASP A 92 2.67 4.66 -5.19
C ASP A 92 3.01 6.16 -5.18
N VAL A 93 4.31 6.44 -5.08
CA VAL A 93 4.86 7.79 -5.01
C VAL A 93 6.02 7.91 -5.98
N GLU A 94 5.97 8.90 -6.85
CA GLU A 94 7.09 9.26 -7.72
C GLU A 94 7.86 10.43 -7.11
N VAL A 95 9.15 10.21 -6.83
CA VAL A 95 10.04 11.23 -6.25
C VAL A 95 10.86 11.89 -7.34
N LYS A 96 10.73 13.22 -7.46
CA LYS A 96 11.46 14.08 -8.41
C LYS A 96 12.29 15.15 -7.69
#